data_AF-A0A1M7CJ41-F1
#
_entry.id   AF-A0A1M7CJ41-F1
#
_cell.length_a   1.000
_cell.length_b   1.000
_cell.length_c   1.000
_cell.angle_alpha   90.00
_cell.angle_beta   90.00
_cell.angle_gamma   90.00
#
_symmetry.space_group_name_H-M   'P 1'
#
loop_
_entity.id
_entity.type
_entity.pdbx_description
1 polymer ?
#
loop_
_entity_poly.entity_id
_entity_poly.type
_entity_poly.pdbx_seq_one_letter_code
_entity_poly.pdbx_strand_id
1 'polypeptide(L)'
;MKKIIIYISTLVLFIQSCQNKDKSQLKNNPIVKADSSKAKEVDPNISNKEQIELVKNFMKWYINNSNVLNNFDTIGGGPMDAQENEEAKNYYVDFSKVEKYIEELKKSGFLADVFLKNEKQIFIEGDKYFKKNPENDSPPFGFDYDRFFFTQESLEDVLPNIEKSKYLVNQKNDSISEVRFYLPMTGVNYKYTLKKINARWVIEKIDSEQRP
;
A
#
# COMPACT_ATOMS: atom_id res chain seq x y z
N MET A 1 -40.55 37.94 15.27
CA MET A 1 -41.03 37.36 16.55
C MET A 1 -39.91 36.54 17.15
N LYS A 2 -39.43 36.94 18.34
CA LYS A 2 -38.36 36.29 19.09
C LYS A 2 -38.90 35.01 19.74
N LYS A 3 -38.17 33.91 19.65
CA LYS A 3 -38.27 32.81 20.62
C LYS A 3 -36.90 32.61 21.26
N ILE A 4 -36.95 32.53 22.58
CA ILE A 4 -35.89 32.68 23.57
C ILE A 4 -35.80 31.32 24.30
N ILE A 5 -34.57 30.78 24.36
CA ILE A 5 -33.89 30.04 25.47
C ILE A 5 -34.55 28.68 25.88
N ILE A 6 -33.84 27.56 26.10
CA ILE A 6 -32.94 27.26 27.23
C ILE A 6 -32.05 26.03 26.92
N TYR A 7 -30.77 26.16 27.31
CA TYR A 7 -29.70 25.17 27.40
C TYR A 7 -29.94 24.11 28.49
N ILE A 8 -29.54 22.86 28.25
CA ILE A 8 -29.15 21.95 29.34
C ILE A 8 -27.79 21.32 29.00
N SER A 9 -26.77 21.79 29.73
CA SER A 9 -25.45 21.19 29.86
C SER A 9 -25.56 19.99 30.80
N THR A 10 -25.07 18.82 30.39
CA THR A 10 -24.73 17.73 31.32
C THR A 10 -23.29 17.31 31.10
N LEU A 11 -22.44 17.90 31.94
CA LEU A 11 -21.09 17.48 32.26
C LEU A 11 -21.16 16.18 33.07
N VAL A 12 -20.56 15.10 32.60
CA VAL A 12 -20.27 13.91 33.41
C VAL A 12 -18.76 13.72 33.44
N LEU A 13 -18.15 14.21 34.52
CA LEU A 13 -16.83 13.80 34.99
C LEU A 13 -17.04 12.60 35.93
N PHE A 14 -16.47 11.43 35.63
CA PHE A 14 -16.14 10.48 36.70
C PHE A 14 -14.85 9.69 36.41
N ILE A 15 -13.77 10.20 37.03
CA ILE A 15 -12.78 9.53 37.89
C ILE A 15 -11.95 8.36 37.31
N GLN A 16 -10.65 8.66 37.17
CA GLN A 16 -9.54 7.71 37.18
C GLN A 16 -9.56 6.86 38.47
N SER A 17 -9.47 5.54 38.35
CA SER A 17 -9.04 4.69 39.46
C SER A 17 -7.78 3.92 39.06
N CYS A 18 -6.63 4.47 39.45
CA CYS A 18 -5.44 3.68 39.72
C CYS A 18 -5.68 2.93 41.05
N GLN A 19 -5.67 1.60 41.02
CA GLN A 19 -5.43 0.82 42.22
C GLN A 19 -4.08 0.13 42.11
N ASN A 20 -3.06 0.78 42.71
CA ASN A 20 -1.92 0.06 43.25
C ASN A 20 -2.30 -0.39 44.67
N LYS A 21 -2.32 -1.69 44.90
CA LYS A 21 -2.10 -2.26 46.24
C LYS A 21 -0.99 -3.30 46.17
N ASP A 22 0.02 -3.01 46.96
CA ASP A 22 1.23 -3.79 47.18
C ASP A 22 0.96 -5.02 48.06
N LYS A 23 1.66 -6.10 47.71
CA LYS A 23 2.33 -7.10 48.58
C LYS A 23 1.51 -7.94 49.57
N SER A 24 1.50 -9.26 49.31
CA SER A 24 1.89 -10.22 50.34
C SER A 24 3.01 -11.13 49.78
N GLN A 25 4.06 -11.29 50.59
CA GLN A 25 5.27 -12.03 50.29
C GLN A 25 5.11 -13.51 50.67
N LEU A 26 5.68 -14.42 49.88
CA LEU A 26 6.27 -15.65 50.42
C LEU A 26 7.44 -16.16 49.55
N LYS A 27 8.64 -15.78 50.01
CA LYS A 27 9.89 -16.57 50.16
C LYS A 27 10.52 -17.31 48.94
N ASN A 28 11.64 -16.71 48.50
CA ASN A 28 13.01 -17.25 48.38
C ASN A 28 13.38 -18.37 47.36
N ASN A 29 13.93 -17.95 46.21
CA ASN A 29 15.19 -18.31 45.51
C ASN A 29 15.62 -19.79 45.29
N PRO A 30 16.27 -20.17 44.15
CA PRO A 30 17.39 -19.42 43.56
C PRO A 30 17.39 -19.18 42.04
N ILE A 31 18.07 -18.09 41.71
CA ILE A 31 18.72 -17.65 40.46
C ILE A 31 18.87 -18.74 39.39
N VAL A 32 18.17 -18.55 38.28
CA VAL A 32 18.61 -18.98 36.95
C VAL A 32 18.62 -17.74 36.07
N LYS A 33 19.82 -17.36 35.60
CA LYS A 33 20.02 -16.34 34.59
C LYS A 33 19.29 -16.79 33.31
N ALA A 34 18.12 -16.24 33.05
CA ALA A 34 17.53 -16.27 31.74
C ALA A 34 18.00 -15.01 31.00
N ASP A 35 18.75 -15.24 29.93
CA ASP A 35 19.27 -14.23 29.03
C ASP A 35 18.15 -13.26 28.62
N SER A 36 18.27 -12.03 29.12
CA SER A 36 17.66 -10.87 28.48
C SER A 36 18.28 -10.79 27.10
N SER A 37 17.55 -11.26 26.10
CA SER A 37 17.84 -10.96 24.70
C SER A 37 17.79 -9.45 24.57
N LYS A 38 18.96 -8.82 24.65
CA LYS A 38 19.16 -7.43 24.23
C LYS A 38 18.65 -7.35 22.79
N ALA A 39 17.50 -6.71 22.60
CA ALA A 39 17.19 -6.12 21.33
C ALA A 39 18.40 -5.23 21.00
N LYS A 40 19.14 -5.58 19.96
CA LYS A 40 20.14 -4.67 19.41
C LYS A 40 19.36 -3.44 18.98
N GLU A 41 19.56 -2.31 19.67
CA GLU A 41 19.23 -1.01 19.11
C GLU A 41 19.95 -0.93 17.76
N VAL A 42 19.16 -0.95 16.70
CA VAL A 42 19.65 -0.77 15.33
C VAL A 42 20.14 0.66 15.25
N ASP A 43 21.41 0.81 14.89
CA ASP A 43 22.09 2.09 14.73
C ASP A 43 21.25 3.03 13.83
N PRO A 44 20.76 4.18 14.33
CA PRO A 44 20.00 5.15 13.53
C PRO A 44 20.81 5.76 12.38
N ASN A 45 22.11 5.45 12.29
CA ASN A 45 23.03 5.90 11.26
C ASN A 45 23.31 4.89 10.14
N ILE A 46 22.59 3.75 10.07
CA ILE A 46 22.49 3.04 8.78
C ILE A 46 21.90 4.07 7.81
N SER A 47 22.70 4.50 6.83
CA SER A 47 22.29 5.43 5.79
C SER A 47 21.04 4.88 5.09
N ASN A 48 19.87 5.28 5.58
CA ASN A 48 18.54 4.89 5.10
C ASN A 48 18.27 5.37 3.66
N LYS A 49 19.30 5.91 3.01
CA LYS A 49 19.33 6.38 1.64
C LYS A 49 19.04 5.24 0.67
N GLU A 50 19.52 4.02 0.88
CA GLU A 50 19.26 2.91 -0.04
C GLU A 50 17.77 2.58 -0.16
N GLN A 51 17.05 2.53 0.96
CA GLN A 51 15.62 2.24 1.01
C GLN A 51 14.80 3.35 0.35
N ILE A 52 15.14 4.62 0.63
CA ILE A 52 14.47 5.78 0.01
C ILE A 52 14.73 5.80 -1.49
N GLU A 53 15.98 5.63 -1.92
CA GLU A 53 16.34 5.63 -3.34
C GLU A 53 15.67 4.46 -4.08
N LEU A 54 15.55 3.28 -3.47
CA LEU A 54 14.79 2.17 -4.05
C LEU A 54 13.34 2.58 -4.36
N VAL A 55 12.65 3.17 -3.38
CA VAL A 55 11.25 3.59 -3.53
C VAL A 55 11.12 4.68 -4.60
N LYS A 56 11.98 5.70 -4.56
CA LYS A 56 12.00 6.76 -5.57
C LYS A 56 12.25 6.20 -6.98
N ASN A 57 13.22 5.31 -7.13
CA ASN A 57 13.59 4.74 -8.42
C ASN A 57 12.48 3.84 -8.98
N PHE A 58 11.82 3.05 -8.14
CA PHE A 58 10.64 2.30 -8.55
C PHE A 58 9.53 3.23 -9.05
N MET A 59 9.16 4.26 -8.28
CA MET A 59 8.08 5.16 -8.65
C MET A 59 8.38 5.91 -9.96
N LYS A 60 9.61 6.39 -10.15
CA LYS A 60 10.05 7.00 -11.42
C LYS A 60 10.01 6.00 -12.58
N TRP A 61 10.51 4.79 -12.36
CA TRP A 61 10.47 3.75 -13.38
C TRP A 61 9.02 3.45 -13.78
N TYR A 62 8.13 3.29 -12.82
CA TYR A 62 6.71 3.03 -13.09
C TYR A 62 6.08 4.17 -13.88
N ILE A 63 6.27 5.42 -13.47
CA ILE A 63 5.74 6.59 -14.21
C ILE A 63 6.29 6.63 -15.65
N ASN A 64 7.58 6.38 -15.83
CA ASN A 64 8.21 6.41 -17.16
C ASN A 64 7.80 5.24 -18.06
N ASN A 65 7.27 4.15 -17.48
CA ASN A 65 6.85 2.95 -18.21
C ASN A 65 5.32 2.75 -18.20
N SER A 66 4.56 3.70 -17.63
CA SER A 66 3.10 3.58 -17.45
C SER A 66 2.38 3.38 -18.78
N ASN A 67 2.79 4.07 -19.84
CA ASN A 67 2.24 3.89 -21.19
C ASN A 67 2.44 2.45 -21.70
N VAL A 68 3.61 1.86 -21.49
CA VAL A 68 3.87 0.46 -21.90
C VAL A 68 3.01 -0.50 -21.08
N LEU A 69 2.92 -0.28 -19.77
CA LEU A 69 2.14 -1.10 -18.86
C LEU A 69 0.64 -1.04 -19.15
N ASN A 70 0.11 0.15 -19.44
CA ASN A 70 -1.30 0.37 -19.75
C ASN A 70 -1.70 -0.26 -21.09
N ASN A 71 -0.80 -0.24 -22.09
CA ASN A 71 -1.03 -0.82 -23.42
C ASN A 71 -1.16 -2.35 -23.45
N PHE A 72 -1.01 -3.05 -22.32
CA PHE A 72 -1.30 -4.48 -22.30
C PHE A 72 -2.80 -4.76 -22.41
N ASP A 73 -3.67 -3.82 -22.01
CA ASP A 73 -5.13 -3.94 -22.01
C ASP A 73 -5.58 -5.20 -21.25
N THR A 74 -5.25 -5.27 -19.97
CA THR A 74 -5.48 -6.46 -19.15
C THR A 74 -6.94 -6.76 -18.86
N ILE A 75 -7.82 -5.76 -19.03
CA ILE A 75 -9.27 -5.86 -18.87
C ILE A 75 -9.88 -5.64 -20.25
N GLY A 76 -10.64 -6.61 -20.74
CA GLY A 76 -11.39 -6.50 -21.99
C GLY A 76 -12.89 -6.36 -21.74
N GLY A 77 -13.64 -6.09 -22.81
CA GLY A 77 -15.06 -5.78 -22.77
C GLY A 77 -15.34 -4.31 -22.48
N GLY A 78 -16.58 -4.01 -22.08
CA GLY A 78 -17.05 -2.66 -21.89
C GLY A 78 -17.21 -1.87 -23.19
N PRO A 79 -17.47 -0.56 -23.09
CA PRO A 79 -17.83 0.26 -24.25
C PRO A 79 -16.64 0.54 -25.16
N MET A 80 -15.40 0.44 -24.67
CA MET A 80 -14.19 0.66 -25.47
C MET A 80 -13.91 -0.46 -26.48
N ASP A 81 -14.41 -1.67 -26.20
CA ASP A 81 -14.24 -2.85 -27.05
C ASP A 81 -15.45 -3.11 -27.97
N ALA A 82 -16.51 -2.31 -27.84
CA ALA A 82 -17.72 -2.44 -28.64
C ALA A 82 -17.46 -1.95 -30.08
N GLN A 83 -17.77 -2.80 -31.07
CA GLN A 83 -17.78 -2.36 -32.47
C GLN A 83 -19.01 -1.50 -32.76
N GLU A 84 -18.95 -0.69 -33.82
CA GLU A 84 -20.07 0.14 -34.24
C GLU A 84 -21.31 -0.73 -34.51
N ASN A 85 -22.39 -0.48 -33.76
CA ASN A 85 -23.66 -1.23 -33.78
C ASN A 85 -23.67 -2.60 -33.08
N GLU A 86 -22.65 -2.93 -32.27
CA GLU A 86 -22.68 -4.11 -31.39
C GLU A 86 -22.91 -3.72 -29.91
N GLU A 87 -23.58 -4.59 -29.16
CA GLU A 87 -23.66 -4.43 -27.71
C GLU A 87 -22.30 -4.67 -27.06
N ALA A 88 -21.94 -3.84 -26.08
CA ALA A 88 -20.72 -4.00 -25.31
C ALA A 88 -20.70 -5.36 -24.59
N LYS A 89 -19.58 -6.08 -24.69
CA LYS A 89 -19.38 -7.32 -23.92
C LYS A 89 -19.17 -6.99 -22.44
N ASN A 90 -19.61 -7.88 -21.55
CA ASN A 90 -19.28 -7.79 -20.13
C ASN A 90 -17.77 -7.81 -19.90
N TYR A 91 -17.30 -7.12 -18.86
CA TYR A 91 -15.89 -7.12 -18.51
C TYR A 91 -15.36 -8.52 -18.26
N TYR A 92 -14.11 -8.73 -18.61
CA TYR A 92 -13.35 -9.93 -18.28
C TYR A 92 -11.87 -9.60 -18.18
N VAL A 93 -11.12 -10.48 -17.53
CA VAL A 93 -9.66 -10.36 -17.46
C VAL A 93 -9.02 -11.18 -18.57
N ASP A 94 -8.18 -10.54 -19.39
CA ASP A 94 -7.34 -11.25 -20.36
C ASP A 94 -6.04 -11.70 -19.67
N PHE A 95 -6.03 -12.95 -19.19
CA PHE A 95 -4.87 -13.50 -18.50
C PHE A 95 -3.60 -13.58 -19.37
N SER A 96 -3.72 -13.63 -20.70
CA SER A 96 -2.56 -13.59 -21.59
C SER A 96 -1.89 -12.21 -21.57
N LYS A 97 -2.68 -11.15 -21.42
CA LYS A 97 -2.18 -9.78 -21.25
C LYS A 97 -1.67 -9.53 -19.83
N VAL A 98 -2.35 -10.08 -18.82
CA VAL A 98 -1.89 -10.04 -17.43
C VAL A 98 -0.50 -10.66 -17.30
N GLU A 99 -0.24 -11.79 -17.96
CA GLU A 99 1.09 -12.42 -17.91
C GLU A 99 2.19 -11.51 -18.47
N LYS A 100 1.94 -10.86 -19.61
CA LYS A 100 2.88 -9.87 -20.17
C LYS A 100 3.08 -8.67 -19.26
N TYR A 101 2.01 -8.17 -18.65
CA TYR A 101 2.06 -7.08 -17.68
C TYR A 101 2.90 -7.45 -16.44
N ILE A 102 2.67 -8.63 -15.85
CA ILE A 102 3.42 -9.11 -14.69
C ILE A 102 4.90 -9.36 -15.05
N GLU A 103 5.18 -9.88 -16.24
CA GLU A 103 6.55 -10.04 -16.73
C GLU A 103 7.26 -8.69 -16.90
N GLU A 104 6.58 -7.67 -17.39
CA GLU A 104 7.16 -6.33 -17.54
C GLU A 104 7.45 -5.69 -16.18
N LEU A 105 6.53 -5.81 -15.22
CA LEU A 105 6.78 -5.42 -13.82
C LEU A 105 7.97 -6.15 -13.22
N LYS A 106 8.14 -7.44 -13.52
CA LYS A 106 9.28 -8.25 -13.04
C LYS A 106 10.61 -7.76 -13.61
N LYS A 107 10.67 -7.37 -14.89
CA LYS A 107 11.89 -6.85 -15.53
C LYS A 107 12.44 -5.59 -14.87
N SER A 108 11.60 -4.83 -14.16
CA SER A 108 12.01 -3.65 -13.39
C SER A 108 13.08 -3.95 -12.33
N GLY A 109 13.08 -5.17 -11.77
CA GLY A 109 14.00 -5.58 -10.71
C GLY A 109 13.72 -4.95 -9.34
N PHE A 110 12.66 -4.15 -9.19
CA PHE A 110 12.32 -3.50 -7.92
C PHE A 110 11.42 -4.33 -7.00
N LEU A 111 10.61 -5.22 -7.59
CA LEU A 111 9.51 -5.91 -6.92
C LEU A 111 9.91 -7.33 -6.51
N ALA A 112 9.51 -7.74 -5.31
CA ALA A 112 9.68 -9.12 -4.85
C ALA A 112 8.70 -10.07 -5.58
N ASP A 113 9.04 -11.35 -5.70
CA ASP A 113 8.14 -12.35 -6.33
C ASP A 113 6.78 -12.43 -5.62
N VAL A 114 6.72 -12.23 -4.30
CA VAL A 114 5.46 -12.20 -3.55
C VAL A 114 4.60 -10.97 -3.91
N PHE A 115 5.22 -9.83 -4.23
CA PHE A 115 4.49 -8.67 -4.74
C PHE A 115 3.80 -9.02 -6.07
N LEU A 116 4.57 -9.56 -7.01
CA LEU A 116 4.07 -9.94 -8.34
C LEU A 116 2.96 -11.01 -8.25
N LYS A 117 3.10 -11.95 -7.31
CA LYS A 117 2.06 -12.95 -7.03
C LYS A 117 0.77 -12.30 -6.52
N ASN A 118 0.87 -11.34 -5.59
CA ASN A 118 -0.29 -10.63 -5.07
C ASN A 118 -0.95 -9.78 -6.15
N GLU A 119 -0.15 -9.15 -7.03
CA GLU A 119 -0.67 -8.40 -8.17
C GLU A 119 -1.45 -9.31 -9.13
N LYS A 120 -0.92 -10.50 -9.48
CA LYS A 120 -1.65 -11.50 -10.28
C LYS A 120 -2.94 -11.96 -9.58
N GLN A 121 -2.92 -12.05 -8.26
CA GLN A 121 -4.09 -12.46 -7.47
C GLN A 121 -5.24 -11.45 -7.57
N ILE A 122 -4.95 -10.15 -7.65
CA ILE A 122 -5.98 -9.10 -7.87
C ILE A 122 -6.73 -9.35 -9.18
N PHE A 123 -6.03 -9.70 -10.26
CA PHE A 123 -6.66 -10.06 -11.53
C PHE A 123 -7.53 -11.32 -11.44
N ILE A 124 -7.08 -12.34 -10.69
CA ILE A 124 -7.88 -13.56 -10.46
C ILE A 124 -9.18 -13.24 -9.71
N GLU A 125 -9.11 -12.34 -8.74
CA GLU A 125 -10.28 -11.91 -7.96
C GLU A 125 -11.22 -11.03 -8.77
N GLY A 126 -10.68 -10.12 -9.59
CA GLY A 126 -11.41 -9.32 -10.55
C GLY A 126 -12.20 -10.17 -11.55
N ASP A 127 -11.56 -11.17 -12.16
CA ASP A 127 -12.22 -12.09 -13.10
C ASP A 127 -13.38 -12.86 -12.45
N LYS A 128 -13.18 -13.34 -11.21
CA LYS A 128 -14.26 -13.96 -10.43
C LYS A 128 -15.40 -12.99 -10.16
N TYR A 129 -15.08 -11.73 -9.86
CA TYR A 129 -16.08 -10.69 -9.64
C TYR A 129 -16.89 -10.41 -10.91
N PHE A 130 -16.26 -10.20 -12.07
CA PHE A 130 -16.96 -9.91 -13.32
C PHE A 130 -17.84 -11.07 -13.80
N LYS A 131 -17.40 -12.31 -13.58
CA LYS A 131 -18.23 -13.50 -13.87
C LYS A 131 -19.47 -13.59 -12.99
N LYS A 132 -19.37 -13.14 -11.74
CA LYS A 132 -20.48 -13.14 -10.77
C LYS A 132 -21.40 -11.94 -10.96
N ASN A 133 -20.86 -10.80 -11.38
CA ASN A 133 -21.56 -9.54 -11.55
C ASN A 133 -21.27 -8.98 -12.96
N PRO A 134 -21.94 -9.51 -14.00
CA PRO A 134 -21.69 -9.05 -15.37
C PRO A 134 -22.10 -7.57 -15.52
N GLU A 135 -21.14 -6.73 -15.90
CA GLU A 135 -21.31 -5.30 -16.12
C GLU A 135 -20.46 -4.87 -17.32
N ASN A 136 -20.88 -3.82 -18.03
CA ASN A 136 -20.24 -3.34 -19.26
C ASN A 136 -20.41 -1.83 -19.53
N ASP A 137 -20.99 -1.07 -18.60
CA ASP A 137 -21.39 0.32 -18.82
C ASP A 137 -20.81 1.30 -17.77
N SER A 138 -19.90 0.83 -16.93
CA SER A 138 -19.24 1.62 -15.90
C SER A 138 -17.78 1.20 -15.77
N PRO A 139 -16.86 2.04 -15.29
CA PRO A 139 -15.47 1.65 -15.12
C PRO A 139 -15.35 0.29 -14.41
N PRO A 140 -14.46 -0.61 -14.88
CA PRO A 140 -14.37 -1.97 -14.36
C PRO A 140 -14.03 -1.94 -12.88
N PHE A 141 -14.93 -2.49 -12.05
CA PHE A 141 -14.81 -2.41 -10.59
C PHE A 141 -13.43 -2.90 -10.10
N GLY A 142 -12.71 -2.05 -9.37
CA GLY A 142 -11.39 -2.37 -8.80
C GLY A 142 -10.23 -2.22 -9.80
N PHE A 143 -10.50 -1.81 -11.03
CA PHE A 143 -9.51 -1.53 -12.09
C PHE A 143 -9.65 -0.12 -12.65
N ASP A 144 -10.43 0.74 -12.00
CA ASP A 144 -10.75 2.11 -12.39
C ASP A 144 -9.78 3.16 -11.82
N TYR A 145 -8.62 2.73 -11.28
CA TYR A 145 -7.60 3.60 -10.72
C TYR A 145 -6.20 2.98 -10.83
N ASP A 146 -5.15 3.81 -10.76
CA ASP A 146 -3.77 3.36 -10.69
C ASP A 146 -3.49 2.68 -9.33
N ARG A 147 -3.17 1.38 -9.34
CA ARG A 147 -3.01 0.60 -8.10
C ARG A 147 -1.72 0.88 -7.33
N PHE A 148 -0.75 1.57 -7.92
CA PHE A 148 0.53 1.92 -7.27
C PHE A 148 0.50 3.33 -6.67
N PHE A 149 -0.28 4.23 -7.26
CA PHE A 149 -0.46 5.62 -6.83
C PHE A 149 -1.85 5.89 -6.21
N PHE A 150 -2.74 4.90 -6.21
CA PHE A 150 -4.09 4.96 -5.66
C PHE A 150 -4.90 6.18 -6.11
N THR A 151 -4.79 6.54 -7.39
CA THR A 151 -5.40 7.74 -7.98
C THR A 151 -5.98 7.45 -9.36
N GLN A 152 -6.97 8.24 -9.78
CA GLN A 152 -7.48 8.28 -11.16
C GLN A 152 -6.81 9.40 -11.98
N GLU A 153 -6.10 10.30 -11.31
CA GLU A 153 -5.44 11.44 -11.94
C GLU A 153 -4.17 11.03 -12.71
N SER A 154 -3.80 11.83 -13.71
CA SER A 154 -2.53 11.65 -14.43
C SER A 154 -1.33 11.78 -13.50
N LEU A 155 -0.28 11.00 -13.78
CA LEU A 155 0.95 10.96 -12.99
C LEU A 155 2.05 11.92 -13.49
N GLU A 156 1.78 12.69 -14.55
CA GLU A 156 2.76 13.57 -15.23
C GLU A 156 3.46 14.54 -14.26
N ASP A 157 2.71 15.14 -13.33
CA ASP A 157 3.22 16.13 -12.37
C ASP A 157 3.68 15.52 -11.03
N VAL A 158 3.70 14.19 -10.92
CA VAL A 158 4.07 13.52 -9.67
C VAL A 158 5.58 13.51 -9.47
N LEU A 159 6.40 13.42 -10.53
CA LEU A 159 7.86 13.28 -10.47
C LEU A 159 8.56 14.33 -9.58
N PRO A 160 8.29 15.65 -9.67
CA PRO A 160 8.94 16.64 -8.81
C PRO A 160 8.60 16.46 -7.32
N ASN A 161 7.42 15.92 -7.01
CA ASN A 161 6.97 15.69 -5.64
C ASN A 161 7.68 14.47 -5.03
N ILE A 162 7.97 13.44 -5.83
CA ILE A 162 8.78 12.29 -5.41
C ILE A 162 10.13 12.76 -4.85
N GLU A 163 10.77 13.74 -5.49
CA GLU A 163 12.07 14.20 -5.03
C GLU A 163 12.03 15.01 -3.75
N LYS A 164 11.01 15.87 -3.64
CA LYS A 164 10.89 16.87 -2.57
C LYS A 164 10.17 16.34 -1.32
N SER A 165 9.46 15.22 -1.44
CA SER A 165 8.73 14.63 -0.33
C SER A 165 9.66 14.20 0.81
N LYS A 166 9.13 14.28 2.03
CA LYS A 166 9.81 13.81 3.23
C LYS A 166 9.53 12.33 3.42
N TYR A 167 10.58 11.54 3.48
CA TYR A 167 10.52 10.10 3.68
C TYR A 167 10.91 9.75 5.12
N LEU A 168 10.13 8.88 5.75
CA LEU A 168 10.43 8.27 7.03
C LEU A 168 10.76 6.79 6.80
N VAL A 169 11.94 6.38 7.24
CA VAL A 169 12.35 4.97 7.21
C VAL A 169 12.23 4.38 8.61
N ASN A 170 11.50 3.28 8.72
CA ASN A 170 11.35 2.50 9.94
C ASN A 170 11.98 1.12 9.73
N GLN A 171 13.26 0.99 10.10
CA GLN A 171 13.99 -0.27 10.01
C GLN A 171 13.48 -1.22 11.10
N LYS A 172 12.89 -2.36 10.70
CA LYS A 172 12.37 -3.36 11.65
C LYS A 172 13.45 -4.34 12.11
N ASN A 173 14.31 -4.75 11.18
CA ASN A 173 15.49 -5.59 11.39
C ASN A 173 16.39 -5.53 10.15
N ASP A 174 17.53 -6.23 10.13
CA ASP A 174 18.51 -6.18 9.03
C ASP A 174 17.95 -6.55 7.63
N SER A 175 16.81 -7.24 7.58
CA SER A 175 16.20 -7.74 6.34
C SER A 175 14.81 -7.17 6.05
N ILE A 176 14.23 -6.35 6.93
CA ILE A 176 12.88 -5.77 6.76
C ILE A 176 12.90 -4.29 7.14
N SER A 177 12.33 -3.46 6.28
CA SER A 177 12.20 -2.01 6.48
C SER A 177 10.86 -1.51 5.96
N GLU A 178 10.36 -0.42 6.52
CA GLU A 178 9.20 0.30 6.00
C GLU A 178 9.61 1.71 5.58
N VAL A 179 9.17 2.17 4.41
CA VAL A 179 9.33 3.55 3.96
C VAL A 179 7.96 4.20 3.87
N ARG A 180 7.78 5.32 4.57
CA ARG A 180 6.52 6.06 4.66
C ARG A 180 6.71 7.49 4.18
N PHE A 181 5.75 7.99 3.41
CA PHE A 181 5.80 9.35 2.88
C PHE A 181 4.41 9.77 2.38
N TYR A 182 4.23 11.08 2.24
CA TYR A 182 3.04 11.68 1.66
C TYR A 182 3.37 12.26 0.28
N LEU A 183 2.51 12.03 -0.71
CA LEU A 183 2.57 12.74 -2.00
C LEU A 183 1.36 13.66 -2.12
N PRO A 184 1.55 15.00 -1.99
CA PRO A 184 0.47 15.97 -2.04
C PRO A 184 -0.43 15.85 -3.27
N MET A 185 0.16 15.62 -4.45
CA MET A 185 -0.58 15.51 -5.72
C MET A 185 -1.59 14.37 -5.76
N THR A 186 -1.30 13.27 -5.06
CA THR A 186 -2.23 12.13 -4.98
C THR A 186 -3.13 12.19 -3.75
N GLY A 187 -2.81 13.03 -2.76
CA GLY A 187 -3.48 13.03 -1.46
C GLY A 187 -3.21 11.77 -0.61
N VAL A 188 -2.31 10.88 -1.03
CA VAL A 188 -2.11 9.58 -0.41
C VAL A 188 -0.91 9.59 0.56
N ASN A 189 -1.11 8.94 1.70
CA ASN A 189 -0.03 8.51 2.59
C ASN A 189 0.37 7.08 2.23
N TYR A 190 1.61 6.90 1.79
CA TYR A 190 2.12 5.63 1.32
C TYR A 190 2.90 4.91 2.42
N LYS A 191 2.80 3.58 2.41
CA LYS A 191 3.69 2.69 3.15
C LYS A 191 4.21 1.60 2.23
N TYR A 192 5.52 1.62 1.99
CA TYR A 192 6.25 0.62 1.25
C TYR A 192 6.91 -0.33 2.23
N THR A 193 6.59 -1.62 2.15
CA THR A 193 7.28 -2.67 2.92
C THR A 193 8.39 -3.23 2.05
N LEU A 194 9.62 -3.18 2.56
CA LEU A 194 10.83 -3.59 1.87
C LEU A 194 11.42 -4.82 2.54
N LYS A 195 12.01 -5.70 1.72
CA LYS A 195 12.70 -6.91 2.17
C LYS A 195 14.06 -7.01 1.52
N LYS A 196 15.05 -7.43 2.30
CA LYS A 196 16.40 -7.70 1.80
C LYS A 196 16.49 -9.17 1.36
N ILE A 197 16.73 -9.39 0.06
CA ILE A 197 16.90 -10.72 -0.55
C ILE A 197 18.25 -10.72 -1.26
N ASN A 198 19.12 -11.69 -0.95
CA ASN A 198 20.47 -11.79 -1.53
C ASN A 198 21.25 -10.46 -1.46
N ALA A 199 21.22 -9.83 -0.28
CA ALA A 199 21.83 -8.54 0.02
C ALA A 199 21.26 -7.31 -0.72
N ARG A 200 20.16 -7.45 -1.50
CA ARG A 200 19.49 -6.33 -2.18
C ARG A 200 18.10 -6.07 -1.59
N TRP A 201 17.74 -4.80 -1.44
CA TRP A 201 16.38 -4.42 -1.05
C TRP A 201 15.43 -4.54 -2.24
N VAL A 202 14.25 -5.09 -2.01
CA VAL A 202 13.13 -5.16 -2.96
C VAL A 202 11.84 -4.76 -2.25
N ILE A 203 10.84 -4.31 -3.03
CA ILE A 203 9.51 -3.94 -2.54
C ILE A 203 8.65 -5.20 -2.43
N GLU A 204 8.19 -5.49 -1.22
CA GLU A 204 7.32 -6.64 -0.93
C GLU A 204 5.84 -6.24 -0.97
N LYS A 205 5.51 -5.00 -0.60
CA LYS A 205 4.15 -4.48 -0.54
C LYS A 205 4.10 -2.96 -0.66
N ILE A 206 3.04 -2.45 -1.28
CA ILE A 206 2.69 -1.02 -1.32
C ILE A 206 1.27 -0.90 -0.76
N ASP A 207 1.07 -0.05 0.23
CA ASP A 207 -0.22 0.25 0.83
C ASP A 207 -0.49 1.75 0.82
N SER A 208 -1.76 2.14 0.69
CA SER A 208 -2.25 3.44 1.14
C SER A 208 -2.68 3.34 2.61
N GLU A 209 -2.21 4.27 3.44
CA GLU A 209 -2.60 4.33 4.86
C GLU A 209 -3.92 5.10 5.06
N GLN A 210 -4.51 5.57 3.96
CA GLN A 210 -5.83 6.17 3.90
C GLN A 210 -6.74 5.33 3.00
N ARG A 211 -7.22 4.20 3.52
CA ARG A 211 -8.57 3.72 3.26
C ARG A 211 -9.02 2.82 4.43
N PRO A 212 -10.23 3.00 4.97
CA PRO A 212 -10.90 1.98 5.77
C PRO A 212 -11.21 0.73 4.92
#